data_AF-A0A5E7V486-F1
#
_entry.id   AF-A0A5E7V486-F1
#
_cell.length_a   1.000
_cell.length_b   1.000
_cell.length_c   1.000
_cell.angle_alpha   90.00
_cell.angle_beta   90.00
_cell.angle_gamma   90.00
#
_symmetry.space_group_name_H-M   'P 1'
#
loop_
_entity.id
_entity.type
_entity.pdbx_description
1 polymer ?
#
loop_
_entity_poly.entity_id
_entity_poly.type
_entity_poly.pdbx_seq_one_letter_code
_entity_poly.pdbx_strand_id
1 'polypeptide(L)'
;MTRKTYMKSKLVAVLLVVSVFVNIAVLMSVMFNGFSRTQGMKMIKTREPMLIGGQNGDENYYVLPMGATVYYDKSFSEGFSRYMVYFNHHGPIVGDEVPMEPKYQGSLVDPLWLSDVDADTLKEIFKRFPLSKKDIAAAIKSNEITNDDLADIIRSMPD
;
A
#
# COMPACT_ATOMS: atom_id res chain seq x y z
N MET A 1 67.82 6.04 14.41
CA MET A 1 66.75 5.02 14.40
C MET A 1 65.39 5.74 14.41
N THR A 2 64.95 6.38 13.31
CA THR A 2 63.92 7.45 13.48
C THR A 2 62.94 7.66 12.31
N ARG A 3 63.33 7.46 11.04
CA ARG A 3 62.44 7.78 9.90
C ARG A 3 61.45 6.66 9.53
N LYS A 4 61.89 5.40 9.53
CA LYS A 4 61.03 4.23 9.21
C LYS A 4 59.93 3.99 10.24
N THR A 5 60.23 4.19 11.53
CA THR A 5 59.28 3.99 12.63
C THR A 5 58.16 5.04 12.62
N TYR A 6 58.51 6.29 12.27
CA TYR A 6 57.57 7.41 12.14
C TYR A 6 56.64 7.27 10.92
N MET A 7 57.13 6.72 9.80
CA MET A 7 56.27 6.41 8.65
C MET A 7 55.28 5.28 8.94
N LYS A 8 55.70 4.25 9.70
CA LYS A 8 54.81 3.15 10.11
C LYS A 8 53.71 3.64 11.07
N SER A 9 54.03 4.52 12.03
CA SER A 9 53.02 5.05 12.96
C SER A 9 51.99 5.95 12.27
N LYS A 10 52.40 6.78 11.29
CA LYS A 10 51.46 7.55 10.46
C LYS A 10 50.55 6.65 9.64
N LEU A 11 51.08 5.58 9.06
CA LEU A 11 50.29 4.64 8.27
C LEU A 11 49.25 3.92 9.13
N VAL A 12 49.63 3.49 10.34
CA VAL A 12 48.70 2.88 11.31
C VAL A 12 47.63 3.88 11.75
N ALA A 13 47.99 5.14 11.99
CA ALA A 13 47.01 6.18 12.33
C ALA A 13 46.01 6.43 11.19
N VAL A 14 46.47 6.47 9.93
CA VAL A 14 45.60 6.59 8.76
C VAL A 14 44.66 5.40 8.64
N LEU A 15 45.15 4.17 8.83
CA LEU A 15 44.31 2.97 8.79
C LEU A 15 43.24 2.95 9.89
N LEU A 16 43.57 3.41 11.10
CA LEU A 16 42.59 3.55 12.18
C LEU A 16 41.51 4.58 11.84
N VAL A 17 41.90 5.74 11.28
CA VAL A 17 40.95 6.77 10.85
C VAL A 17 40.02 6.24 9.75
N VAL A 18 40.57 5.53 8.74
CA VAL A 18 39.77 4.91 7.69
C VAL A 18 38.81 3.86 8.26
N SER A 19 39.26 3.02 9.20
CA SER A 19 38.41 2.03 9.88
C SER A 19 37.25 2.69 10.62
N VAL A 20 37.49 3.81 11.31
CA VAL A 20 36.43 4.59 11.97
C VAL A 20 35.41 5.12 10.95
N PHE A 21 35.87 5.70 9.84
CA PHE A 21 34.96 6.19 8.79
C PHE A 21 34.14 5.08 8.14
N VAL A 22 34.72 3.90 7.91
CA VAL A 22 34.00 2.74 7.38
C VAL A 22 32.91 2.29 8.38
N ASN A 23 33.23 2.21 9.67
CA ASN A 23 32.24 1.86 10.70
C ASN A 23 31.11 2.88 10.78
N ILE A 24 31.42 4.19 10.68
CA ILE A 24 30.40 5.25 10.64
C ILE A 24 29.52 5.10 9.40
N ALA A 25 30.10 4.82 8.22
CA ALA A 25 29.33 4.62 7.00
C ALA A 25 28.38 3.41 7.08
N VAL A 26 28.85 2.31 7.68
CA VAL A 26 28.03 1.11 7.94
C VAL A 26 26.91 1.42 8.93
N LEU A 27 27.20 2.09 10.05
CA LEU A 27 26.20 2.53 11.03
C LEU A 27 25.13 3.43 10.41
N MET A 28 25.55 4.40 9.59
CA MET A 28 24.64 5.27 8.85
C MET A 28 23.75 4.47 7.91
N SER A 29 24.31 3.54 7.13
CA SER A 29 23.53 2.67 6.24
C SER A 29 22.49 1.83 7.01
N VAL A 30 22.87 1.27 8.16
CA VAL A 30 21.94 0.51 9.02
C VAL A 30 20.84 1.41 9.59
N MET A 31 21.17 2.62 10.03
CA MET A 31 20.19 3.58 10.56
C MET A 31 19.20 4.06 9.48
N PHE A 32 19.66 4.32 8.25
CA PHE A 32 18.78 4.65 7.13
C PHE A 32 17.88 3.49 6.71
N ASN A 33 18.34 2.24 6.88
CA ASN A 33 17.53 1.06 6.60
C ASN A 33 16.51 0.74 7.72
N GLY A 34 16.78 1.15 8.96
CA GLY A 34 15.92 0.93 10.13
C GLY A 34 14.87 2.01 10.38
N PHE A 35 14.91 3.14 9.65
CA PHE A 35 13.88 4.16 9.72
C PHE A 35 12.60 3.60 9.08
N SER A 36 11.51 3.55 9.84
CA SER A 36 10.20 3.19 9.32
C SER A 36 9.94 3.99 8.03
N ARG A 37 9.78 3.31 6.88
CA ARG A 37 9.66 3.95 5.56
C ARG A 37 8.56 5.03 5.49
N THR A 38 7.63 5.01 6.44
CA THR A 38 6.51 5.95 6.57
C THR A 38 6.78 7.17 7.43
N GLN A 39 7.89 7.23 8.18
CA GLN A 39 8.20 8.40 9.01
C GLN A 39 8.44 9.61 8.10
N GLY A 40 7.50 10.57 8.17
CA GLY A 40 7.49 11.77 7.34
C GLY A 40 6.64 11.68 6.06
N MET A 41 6.03 10.53 5.76
CA MET A 41 5.08 10.41 4.65
C MET A 41 3.78 11.15 4.98
N LYS A 42 3.21 11.84 3.99
CA LYS A 42 1.90 12.48 4.12
C LYS A 42 0.82 11.41 4.17
N MET A 43 0.00 11.45 5.21
CA MET A 43 -1.16 10.56 5.37
C MET A 43 -2.42 11.24 4.85
N ILE A 44 -3.26 10.46 4.17
CA ILE A 44 -4.55 10.91 3.64
C ILE A 44 -5.59 9.88 4.05
N LYS A 45 -6.75 10.34 4.51
CA LYS A 45 -7.91 9.49 4.76
C LYS A 45 -8.87 9.60 3.57
N THR A 46 -9.27 8.48 3.00
CA THR A 46 -10.22 8.44 1.87
C THR A 46 -11.57 9.00 2.31
N ARG A 47 -12.18 9.84 1.47
CA ARG A 47 -13.51 10.43 1.71
C ARG A 47 -14.62 9.68 0.98
N GLU A 48 -14.24 8.84 0.04
CA GLU A 48 -15.11 8.00 -0.77
C GLU A 48 -14.45 6.62 -0.95
N PRO A 49 -15.22 5.58 -1.30
CA PRO A 49 -14.63 4.29 -1.66
C PRO A 49 -13.74 4.44 -2.89
N MET A 50 -12.59 3.78 -2.86
CA MET A 50 -11.66 3.76 -4.00
C MET A 50 -11.71 2.39 -4.67
N LEU A 51 -11.83 2.37 -5.98
CA LEU A 51 -11.69 1.17 -6.78
C LEU A 51 -10.22 0.78 -6.88
N ILE A 52 -9.94 -0.49 -6.60
CA ILE A 52 -8.65 -1.11 -6.84
C ILE A 52 -8.77 -1.88 -8.15
N GLY A 53 -7.96 -1.51 -9.14
CA GLY A 53 -7.93 -2.16 -10.44
C GLY A 53 -7.50 -3.61 -10.34
N GLY A 54 -8.27 -4.50 -10.97
CA GLY A 54 -8.05 -5.93 -11.02
C GLY A 54 -6.64 -6.35 -11.47
N GLN A 55 -6.15 -7.48 -10.95
CA GLN A 55 -4.85 -8.03 -11.36
C GLN A 55 -4.89 -8.34 -12.86
N ASN A 56 -3.95 -7.79 -13.64
CA ASN A 56 -3.87 -7.98 -15.10
C ASN A 56 -5.18 -7.69 -15.87
N GLY A 57 -6.01 -6.78 -15.36
CA GLY A 57 -7.31 -6.50 -15.98
C GLY A 57 -8.34 -7.61 -15.76
N ASP A 58 -8.23 -8.35 -14.66
CA ASP A 58 -9.32 -9.22 -14.23
C ASP A 58 -10.63 -8.43 -14.09
N GLU A 59 -11.74 -9.13 -14.25
CA GLU A 59 -13.08 -8.56 -14.14
C GLU A 59 -13.49 -8.38 -12.67
N ASN A 60 -12.59 -8.59 -11.70
CA ASN A 60 -12.93 -8.47 -10.30
C ASN A 60 -12.69 -7.04 -9.84
N TYR A 61 -13.71 -6.48 -9.19
CA TYR A 61 -13.63 -5.17 -8.58
C TYR A 61 -13.34 -5.33 -7.09
N TYR A 62 -12.18 -4.80 -6.67
CA TYR A 62 -11.84 -4.71 -5.26
C TYR A 62 -12.01 -3.25 -4.82
N VAL A 63 -12.44 -3.02 -3.59
CA VAL A 63 -12.74 -1.68 -3.10
C VAL A 63 -11.98 -1.42 -1.81
N LEU A 64 -11.23 -0.32 -1.79
CA LEU A 64 -10.72 0.25 -0.56
C LEU A 64 -11.86 1.05 0.10
N PRO A 65 -12.25 0.73 1.34
CA PRO A 65 -13.40 1.36 1.96
C PRO A 65 -13.16 2.85 2.21
N MET A 66 -14.26 3.59 2.30
CA MET A 66 -14.25 4.97 2.79
C MET A 66 -13.63 5.02 4.20
N GLY A 67 -12.83 6.05 4.47
CA GLY A 67 -12.16 6.23 5.75
C GLY A 67 -10.85 5.45 5.91
N ALA A 68 -10.40 4.72 4.89
CA ALA A 68 -9.10 4.07 4.88
C ALA A 68 -7.96 5.11 4.85
N THR A 69 -6.86 4.80 5.54
CA THR A 69 -5.66 5.66 5.54
C THR A 69 -4.66 5.18 4.50
N VAL A 70 -4.32 6.07 3.57
CA VAL A 70 -3.31 5.87 2.55
C VAL A 70 -2.10 6.78 2.83
N TYR A 71 -0.91 6.30 2.52
CA TYR A 71 0.35 7.03 2.69
C TYR A 71 0.85 7.45 1.31
N TYR A 72 1.07 8.73 1.11
CA TYR A 72 1.64 9.24 -0.14
C TYR A 72 3.11 8.80 -0.26
N ASP A 73 3.43 8.09 -1.34
CA ASP A 73 4.80 7.66 -1.68
C ASP A 73 5.46 8.72 -2.58
N LYS A 74 4.96 8.88 -3.81
CA LYS A 74 5.50 9.83 -4.79
C LYS A 74 4.52 10.17 -5.91
N SER A 75 4.73 11.31 -6.56
CA SER A 75 4.06 11.70 -7.81
C SER A 75 4.96 11.45 -9.01
N PHE A 76 4.34 11.18 -10.15
CA PHE A 76 4.98 10.96 -11.44
C PHE A 76 4.72 12.14 -12.37
N SER A 77 5.62 12.38 -13.32
CA SER A 77 5.47 13.44 -14.34
C SER A 77 4.22 13.27 -15.22
N GLU A 78 3.74 12.04 -15.31
CA GLU A 78 2.59 11.58 -16.08
C GLU A 78 1.25 11.96 -15.43
N GLY A 79 1.26 12.61 -14.26
CA GLY A 79 0.07 13.19 -13.63
C GLY A 79 -0.64 12.29 -12.61
N PHE A 80 -0.08 11.11 -12.31
CA PHE A 80 -0.60 10.24 -11.26
C PHE A 80 0.35 10.18 -10.06
N SER A 81 -0.18 9.74 -8.91
CA SER A 81 0.58 9.56 -7.68
C SER A 81 0.43 8.15 -7.16
N ARG A 82 1.49 7.64 -6.53
CA ARG A 82 1.50 6.35 -5.85
C ARG A 82 1.25 6.54 -4.37
N TYR A 83 0.44 5.64 -3.84
CA TYR A 83 0.11 5.56 -2.43
C TYR A 83 0.40 4.15 -1.91
N MET A 84 0.73 4.05 -0.63
CA MET A 84 0.90 2.80 0.10
C MET A 84 -0.25 2.63 1.10
N VAL A 85 -0.72 1.40 1.25
CA VAL A 85 -1.70 1.01 2.27
C VAL A 85 -1.09 -0.06 3.15
N TYR A 86 -1.30 0.07 4.46
CA TYR A 86 -0.88 -0.93 5.43
C TYR A 86 -2.10 -1.70 5.91
N PHE A 87 -1.98 -3.03 5.89
CA PHE A 87 -2.96 -3.93 6.45
C PHE A 87 -2.35 -4.64 7.65
N ASN A 88 -3.08 -4.64 8.76
CA ASN A 88 -2.78 -5.52 9.88
C ASN A 88 -3.51 -6.84 9.64
N HIS A 89 -2.76 -7.94 9.62
CA HIS A 89 -3.31 -9.29 9.49
C HIS A 89 -3.10 -10.07 10.78
N HIS A 90 -4.12 -10.80 11.24
CA HIS A 90 -4.01 -11.67 12.40
C HIS A 90 -3.58 -13.07 11.96
N GLY A 91 -2.39 -13.49 12.41
CA GLY A 91 -1.86 -14.83 12.14
C GLY A 91 -1.04 -14.94 10.85
N PRO A 92 -0.62 -16.15 10.48
CA PRO A 92 0.17 -16.38 9.27
C PRO A 92 -0.69 -16.22 8.02
N ILE A 93 -0.11 -15.62 6.98
CA ILE A 93 -0.71 -15.59 5.65
C ILE A 93 -0.34 -16.90 4.95
N VAL A 94 -1.33 -17.62 4.43
CA VAL A 94 -1.09 -18.77 3.55
C VAL A 94 -0.96 -18.23 2.13
N GLY A 95 0.21 -18.41 1.52
CA GLY A 95 0.48 -17.97 0.16
C GLY A 95 1.75 -18.56 -0.39
N ASP A 96 1.87 -18.54 -1.71
CA ASP A 96 3.07 -18.97 -2.43
C ASP A 96 4.13 -17.87 -2.42
N GLU A 97 5.40 -18.26 -2.38
CA GLU A 97 6.50 -17.29 -2.54
C GLU A 97 6.53 -16.75 -3.98
N VAL A 98 6.53 -15.42 -4.11
CA VAL A 98 6.71 -14.75 -5.40
C VAL A 98 8.21 -14.46 -5.59
N PRO A 99 8.91 -15.15 -6.52
CA PRO A 99 10.33 -14.94 -6.72
C PRO A 99 10.62 -13.56 -7.31
N MET A 100 11.71 -12.93 -6.86
CA MET A 100 12.17 -11.66 -7.42
C MET A 100 12.74 -11.86 -8.83
N GLU A 101 11.94 -11.52 -9.83
CA GLU A 101 12.40 -11.46 -11.22
C GLU A 101 13.06 -10.10 -11.54
N PRO A 102 14.07 -10.07 -12.44
CA PRO A 102 14.73 -8.82 -12.86
C PRO A 102 13.75 -7.75 -13.38
N LYS A 103 12.63 -8.17 -13.99
CA LYS A 103 11.59 -7.28 -14.51
C LYS A 103 10.91 -6.44 -13.42
N TYR A 104 10.95 -6.88 -12.15
CA TYR A 104 10.35 -6.17 -11.02
C TYR A 104 11.25 -5.09 -10.43
N GLN A 105 12.53 -5.01 -10.85
CA GLN A 105 13.47 -3.99 -10.37
C GLN A 105 13.50 -3.84 -8.83
N GLY A 106 13.27 -4.94 -8.10
CA GLY A 106 13.25 -4.97 -6.64
C GLY A 106 11.93 -4.56 -5.96
N SER A 107 10.85 -4.29 -6.71
CA SER A 107 9.52 -4.04 -6.14
C SER A 107 8.40 -4.39 -7.12
N LEU A 108 7.56 -5.36 -6.75
CA LEU A 108 6.32 -5.65 -7.47
C LEU A 108 5.19 -4.80 -6.89
N VAL A 109 4.54 -4.00 -7.75
CA VAL A 109 3.32 -3.26 -7.40
C VAL A 109 2.15 -3.98 -8.03
N ASP A 110 1.34 -4.60 -7.18
CA ASP A 110 0.15 -5.36 -7.58
C ASP A 110 -0.88 -5.22 -6.46
N PRO A 111 -2.07 -4.69 -6.72
CA PRO A 111 -2.61 -4.20 -8.00
C PRO A 111 -2.01 -2.86 -8.47
N LEU A 112 -2.14 -2.59 -9.78
CA LEU A 112 -1.48 -1.44 -10.43
C LEU A 112 -2.23 -0.12 -10.26
N TRP A 113 -3.56 -0.16 -10.29
CA TRP A 113 -4.40 1.04 -10.35
C TRP A 113 -5.27 1.20 -9.10
N LEU A 114 -5.42 2.45 -8.68
CA LEU A 114 -6.39 2.89 -7.69
C LEU A 114 -7.12 4.10 -8.29
N SER A 115 -8.43 4.04 -8.39
CA SER A 115 -9.27 5.11 -8.96
C SER A 115 -10.50 5.37 -8.09
N ASP A 116 -11.16 6.49 -8.29
CA ASP A 116 -12.45 6.75 -7.66
C ASP A 116 -13.51 5.82 -8.27
N VAL A 117 -14.60 5.56 -7.54
CA VAL A 117 -15.74 4.81 -8.06
C VAL A 117 -16.69 5.76 -8.77
N ASP A 118 -16.72 5.71 -10.10
CA ASP A 118 -17.69 6.47 -10.91
C ASP A 118 -19.05 5.75 -11.06
N ALA A 119 -20.05 6.46 -11.56
CA ALA A 119 -21.43 5.96 -11.67
C ALA A 119 -21.58 4.76 -12.63
N ASP A 120 -20.76 4.67 -13.68
CA ASP A 120 -20.83 3.57 -14.64
C ASP A 120 -20.13 2.33 -14.08
N THR A 121 -18.97 2.52 -13.46
CA THR A 121 -18.28 1.50 -12.65
C THR A 121 -19.20 0.95 -11.55
N LEU A 122 -19.94 1.82 -10.86
CA LEU A 122 -20.86 1.42 -9.80
C LEU A 122 -21.99 0.51 -10.33
N LYS A 123 -22.57 0.85 -11.49
CA LYS A 123 -23.57 0.00 -12.16
C LYS A 123 -23.00 -1.37 -12.52
N GLU A 124 -21.74 -1.45 -12.92
CA GLU A 124 -21.08 -2.72 -13.22
C GLU A 124 -20.81 -3.56 -11.98
N ILE A 125 -20.33 -2.94 -10.89
CA ILE A 125 -20.14 -3.61 -9.60
C ILE A 125 -21.47 -4.22 -9.14
N PHE A 126 -22.57 -3.48 -9.24
CA PHE A 126 -23.89 -3.98 -8.86
C PHE A 126 -24.40 -5.15 -9.72
N LYS A 127 -23.95 -5.29 -10.97
CA LYS A 127 -24.29 -6.46 -11.81
C LYS A 127 -23.57 -7.74 -11.36
N ARG A 128 -22.40 -7.61 -10.73
CA ARG A 128 -21.55 -8.74 -10.32
C ARG A 128 -21.76 -9.18 -8.87
N PHE A 129 -22.45 -8.38 -8.05
CA PHE A 129 -22.91 -8.84 -6.73
C PHE A 129 -23.94 -9.97 -6.91
N PRO A 130 -23.75 -11.14 -6.26
CA PRO A 130 -24.58 -12.33 -6.47
C PRO A 130 -25.98 -12.22 -5.85
N LEU A 131 -26.38 -11.05 -5.36
CA LEU A 131 -27.67 -10.85 -4.73
C LEU A 131 -28.60 -10.14 -5.71
N SER A 132 -29.52 -10.90 -6.30
CA SER A 132 -30.61 -10.30 -7.06
C SER A 132 -31.50 -9.49 -6.12
N LYS A 133 -32.27 -8.52 -6.65
CA LYS A 133 -33.29 -7.79 -5.85
C LYS A 133 -34.19 -8.74 -5.02
N LYS A 134 -34.37 -9.99 -5.48
CA LYS A 134 -35.15 -11.03 -4.80
C LYS A 134 -34.39 -11.70 -3.65
N ASP A 135 -33.07 -11.90 -3.77
CA ASP A 135 -32.24 -12.49 -2.71
C ASP A 135 -32.01 -11.49 -1.57
N ILE A 136 -31.86 -10.21 -1.94
CA ILE A 136 -31.85 -9.08 -1.00
C ILE A 136 -33.20 -9.00 -0.28
N ALA A 137 -34.32 -9.04 -1.01
CA ALA A 137 -35.66 -9.07 -0.42
C ALA A 137 -35.92 -10.29 0.49
N ALA A 138 -35.34 -11.44 0.18
CA ALA A 138 -35.43 -12.64 1.01
C ALA A 138 -34.61 -12.51 2.30
N ALA A 139 -33.40 -11.95 2.23
CA ALA A 139 -32.56 -11.65 3.40
C ALA A 139 -33.23 -10.62 4.32
N ILE A 140 -33.81 -9.57 3.74
CA ILE A 140 -34.62 -8.53 4.41
C ILE A 140 -35.81 -9.15 5.15
N LYS A 141 -36.55 -10.06 4.50
CA LYS A 141 -37.72 -10.73 5.08
C LYS A 141 -37.37 -11.65 6.26
N SER A 142 -36.14 -12.18 6.29
CA SER A 142 -35.66 -13.03 7.41
C SER A 142 -35.23 -12.25 8.65
N ASN A 143 -34.99 -10.93 8.52
CA ASN A 143 -34.37 -10.09 9.55
C ASN A 143 -35.25 -8.93 10.05
N GLU A 144 -36.57 -8.96 9.79
CA GLU A 144 -37.53 -7.91 10.18
C GLU A 144 -37.13 -6.47 9.76
N ILE A 145 -36.35 -6.33 8.68
CA ILE A 145 -36.05 -5.00 8.13
C ILE A 145 -37.30 -4.49 7.42
N THR A 146 -37.83 -3.36 7.87
CA THR A 146 -39.13 -2.85 7.40
C THR A 146 -39.03 -2.04 6.12
N ASN A 147 -40.15 -1.85 5.42
CA ASN A 147 -40.19 -1.11 4.14
C ASN A 147 -39.76 0.36 4.28
N ASP A 148 -39.86 0.94 5.47
CA ASP A 148 -39.43 2.31 5.72
C ASP A 148 -37.90 2.41 5.86
N ASP A 149 -37.25 1.42 6.49
CA ASP A 149 -35.78 1.36 6.61
C ASP A 149 -35.09 1.18 5.24
N LEU A 150 -35.74 0.45 4.32
CA LEU A 150 -35.26 0.29 2.95
C LEU A 150 -35.41 1.54 2.10
N ALA A 151 -36.50 2.29 2.30
CA ALA A 151 -36.75 3.52 1.58
C ALA A 151 -35.75 4.61 1.99
N ASP A 152 -35.30 4.63 3.25
CA ASP A 152 -34.25 5.54 3.72
C ASP A 152 -32.84 5.11 3.27
N ILE A 153 -32.54 3.82 3.20
CA ILE A 153 -31.26 3.32 2.66
C ILE A 153 -31.17 3.58 1.14
N ILE A 154 -32.26 3.40 0.39
CA ILE A 154 -32.30 3.66 -1.06
C ILE A 154 -32.35 5.16 -1.37
N ARG A 155 -33.00 6.00 -0.54
CA ARG A 155 -32.99 7.47 -0.70
C ARG A 155 -31.70 8.15 -0.22
N SER A 156 -30.96 7.52 0.69
CA SER A 156 -29.63 7.97 1.11
C SER A 156 -28.51 7.44 0.21
N MET A 157 -28.83 6.49 -0.67
CA MET A 157 -27.99 6.17 -1.81
C MET A 157 -28.22 7.23 -2.90
N PRO A 158 -27.17 7.88 -3.40
CA PRO A 158 -27.29 8.69 -4.61
C PRO A 158 -27.66 7.77 -5.78
N ASP A 159 -28.46 8.30 -6.72
CA ASP A 159 -29.06 7.58 -7.86
C ASP A 159 -28.14 6.59 -8.59
#